data_AF-A0A661NJ94-F1
#
_entry.id   AF-A0A661NJ94-F1
#
_cell.length_a   1.000
_cell.length_b   1.000
_cell.length_c   1.000
_cell.angle_alpha   90.00
_cell.angle_beta   90.00
_cell.angle_gamma   90.00
#
_symmetry.space_group_name_H-M   'P 1'
#
loop_
_entity.id
_entity.type
_entity.pdbx_description
1 polymer ?
#
loop_
_entity_poly.entity_id
_entity_poly.type
_entity_poly.pdbx_seq_one_letter_code
_entity_poly.pdbx_strand_id
1 'polypeptide(L)'
;MLLASCGPRIIIKRGGPPPAWVDRQPRHAGRLCAVGYSGPTFYQQDCVKNAAENARSHLAESISVTIRTITLDISDGTRGSFDRDVFVEGSESASEVVLQGAEVQAQWLDVEGVRGERNGCYAWVCIDPSKPLEQLVDKLEEKKLPPKTVEKVRQNAEAAFKELEQQERKHSGQPAATPPPPEPGKDQPAPEAPAGGDTPAGPQALPAVRTIPLQQPGQETNDRQPEKE
;
A
#
# COMPACT_ATOMS: atom_id res chain seq x y z
N MET A 1 5.54 17.44 38.09
CA MET A 1 4.24 16.89 37.65
C MET A 1 4.52 15.95 36.49
N LEU A 2 4.48 14.63 36.72
CA LEU A 2 4.65 13.62 35.68
C LEU A 2 3.29 13.38 35.03
N LEU A 3 3.08 13.87 33.81
CA LEU A 3 1.92 13.50 33.01
C LEU A 3 2.11 12.05 32.58
N ALA A 4 1.39 11.14 33.22
CA ALA A 4 1.23 9.77 32.75
C ALA A 4 0.51 9.85 31.40
N SER A 5 1.27 9.77 30.31
CA SER A 5 0.75 9.60 28.96
C SER A 5 0.05 8.25 28.89
N CYS A 6 -1.27 8.26 29.04
CA CYS A 6 -2.13 7.12 28.74
C CYS A 6 -2.20 6.99 27.20
N GLY A 7 -1.16 6.41 26.60
CA GLY A 7 -1.22 5.99 25.20
C GLY A 7 -2.34 4.96 25.00
N PRO A 8 -2.90 4.83 23.78
CA PRO A 8 -3.90 3.82 23.50
C PRO A 8 -3.35 2.44 23.87
N ARG A 9 -4.05 1.73 24.76
CA ARG A 9 -3.69 0.36 25.13
C ARG A 9 -3.93 -0.54 23.92
N ILE A 10 -2.86 -0.87 23.21
CA ILE A 10 -2.92 -1.87 22.14
C ILE A 10 -3.21 -3.22 22.78
N ILE A 11 -4.35 -3.83 22.42
CA ILE A 11 -4.75 -5.14 22.93
C ILE A 11 -4.04 -6.20 22.08
N ILE A 12 -3.11 -6.92 22.71
CA ILE A 12 -2.46 -8.08 22.10
C ILE A 12 -3.35 -9.31 22.35
N LYS A 13 -3.97 -9.83 21.29
CA LYS A 13 -4.65 -11.13 21.35
C LYS A 13 -3.62 -12.26 21.28
N ARG A 14 -3.79 -13.33 22.05
CA ARG A 14 -2.85 -14.46 22.12
C ARG A 14 -3.58 -15.77 21.85
N GLY A 15 -3.07 -16.57 20.93
CA GLY A 15 -3.64 -17.88 20.56
C GLY A 15 -5.04 -17.77 19.95
N GLY A 16 -5.72 -18.92 19.86
CA GLY A 16 -7.05 -19.03 19.28
C GLY A 16 -7.06 -18.89 17.75
N PRO A 17 -8.26 -18.88 17.13
CA PRO A 17 -8.37 -18.78 15.68
C PRO A 17 -7.79 -17.45 15.18
N PRO A 18 -7.17 -17.44 13.98
CA PRO A 18 -6.63 -16.23 13.39
C PRO A 18 -7.72 -15.15 13.27
N PRO A 19 -7.47 -13.93 13.75
CA PRO A 19 -8.38 -12.82 13.50
C PRO A 19 -8.58 -12.62 12.00
N ALA A 20 -9.80 -12.24 11.59
CA ALA A 20 -10.11 -12.04 10.17
C ALA A 20 -9.16 -11.07 9.45
N TRP A 21 -8.58 -10.11 10.19
CA TRP A 21 -7.61 -9.15 9.68
C TRP A 21 -6.24 -9.76 9.32
N VAL A 22 -5.93 -10.96 9.81
CA VAL A 22 -4.70 -11.68 9.47
C VAL A 22 -4.84 -12.38 8.11
N ASP A 23 -6.02 -12.94 7.84
CA ASP A 23 -6.29 -13.65 6.58
C ASP A 23 -6.69 -12.69 5.45
N ARG A 24 -7.35 -11.59 5.80
CA ARG A 24 -7.75 -10.55 4.84
C ARG A 24 -7.33 -9.21 5.38
N GLN A 25 -6.68 -8.42 4.53
CA GLN A 25 -6.28 -7.08 4.89
C GLN A 25 -7.50 -6.28 5.39
N PRO A 26 -7.50 -5.88 6.67
CA PRO A 26 -8.62 -5.19 7.27
C PRO A 26 -8.74 -3.78 6.69
N ARG A 27 -9.98 -3.38 6.45
CA ARG A 27 -10.28 -2.09 5.82
C ARG A 27 -10.76 -1.10 6.85
N HIS A 28 -10.17 0.09 6.84
CA HIS A 28 -10.76 1.27 7.45
C HIS A 28 -11.00 2.30 6.35
N ALA A 29 -12.26 2.75 6.20
CA ALA A 29 -12.60 3.77 5.21
C ALA A 29 -11.74 5.03 5.44
N GLY A 30 -11.08 5.51 4.40
CA GLY A 30 -10.20 6.67 4.46
C GLY A 30 -8.86 6.46 5.21
N ARG A 31 -8.44 5.21 5.45
CA ARG A 31 -7.09 4.92 5.99
C ARG A 31 -6.41 3.84 5.15
N LEU A 32 -5.13 4.02 4.88
CA LEU A 32 -4.30 2.97 4.29
C LEU A 32 -3.79 2.08 5.42
N CYS A 33 -3.92 0.78 5.26
CA CYS A 33 -3.62 -0.18 6.29
C CYS A 33 -2.69 -1.27 5.76
N ALA A 34 -1.82 -1.82 6.60
CA ALA A 34 -0.96 -2.93 6.23
C ALA A 34 -0.82 -3.92 7.39
N VAL A 35 -0.53 -5.17 7.04
CA VAL A 35 -0.26 -6.24 8.01
C VAL A 35 1.20 -6.65 7.89
N GLY A 36 1.86 -6.77 9.03
CA GLY A 36 3.23 -7.25 9.15
C GLY A 36 3.29 -8.53 9.97
N TYR A 37 4.26 -9.37 9.65
CA TYR A 37 4.54 -10.61 10.33
C TYR A 37 5.97 -10.60 10.87
N SER A 38 6.17 -11.15 12.07
CA SER A 38 7.47 -11.52 12.60
C SER A 38 7.45 -12.98 13.01
N GLY A 39 8.50 -13.71 12.64
CA GLY A 39 8.77 -15.02 13.20
C GLY A 39 8.98 -14.98 14.72
N PRO A 40 9.08 -16.15 15.36
CA PRO A 40 9.32 -16.24 16.80
C PRO A 40 10.67 -15.61 17.18
N THR A 41 10.66 -14.80 18.23
CA THR A 41 11.86 -14.21 18.83
C THR A 41 12.06 -14.74 20.24
N PHE A 42 13.26 -14.52 20.81
CA PHE A 42 13.53 -14.93 22.19
C PHE A 42 12.61 -14.22 23.19
N TYR A 43 12.36 -12.92 23.01
CA TYR A 43 11.40 -12.15 23.80
C TYR A 43 10.15 -11.82 22.99
N GLN A 44 8.98 -12.22 23.50
CA GLN A 44 7.70 -11.97 22.82
C GLN A 44 7.44 -10.49 22.51
N GLN A 45 7.96 -9.58 23.33
CA GLN A 45 7.85 -8.13 23.10
C GLN A 45 8.53 -7.72 21.80
N ASP A 46 9.68 -8.32 21.48
CA ASP A 46 10.41 -8.06 20.24
C ASP A 46 9.66 -8.60 19.03
N CYS A 47 9.06 -9.78 19.12
CA CYS A 47 8.23 -10.36 18.05
C CYS A 47 7.07 -9.42 17.69
N VAL A 48 6.37 -8.90 18.70
CA VAL A 48 5.26 -7.96 18.50
C VAL A 48 5.75 -6.61 17.93
N LYS A 49 6.88 -6.11 18.42
CA LYS A 49 7.52 -4.88 17.91
C LYS A 49 7.94 -5.04 16.46
N ASN A 50 8.66 -6.11 16.13
CA ASN A 50 9.15 -6.41 14.78
C ASN A 50 7.99 -6.60 13.81
N ALA A 51 6.90 -7.27 14.21
CA ALA A 51 5.71 -7.39 13.37
C ALA A 51 5.10 -6.02 13.05
N ALA A 52 5.07 -5.10 14.03
CA ALA A 52 4.58 -3.74 13.82
C ALA A 52 5.50 -2.95 12.88
N GLU A 53 6.82 -3.00 13.07
CA GLU A 53 7.76 -2.34 12.16
C GLU A 53 7.67 -2.89 10.74
N ASN A 54 7.59 -4.22 10.58
CA ASN A 54 7.40 -4.84 9.26
C ASN A 54 6.10 -4.37 8.59
N ALA A 55 5.02 -4.22 9.36
CA ALA A 55 3.76 -3.69 8.86
C ALA A 55 3.91 -2.24 8.35
N ARG A 56 4.64 -1.39 9.08
CA ARG A 56 4.94 -0.02 8.65
C ARG A 56 5.83 0.02 7.42
N SER A 57 6.83 -0.86 7.33
CA SER A 57 7.69 -0.98 6.16
C SER A 57 6.89 -1.35 4.91
N HIS A 58 5.98 -2.33 4.99
CA HIS A 58 5.10 -2.68 3.86
C HIS A 58 4.21 -1.51 3.42
N LEU A 59 3.71 -0.73 4.38
CA LEU A 59 2.90 0.46 4.11
C LEU A 59 3.73 1.56 3.42
N ALA A 60 4.95 1.80 3.91
CA ALA A 60 5.87 2.77 3.33
C ALA A 60 6.29 2.38 1.91
N GLU A 61 6.54 1.09 1.66
CA GLU A 61 6.83 0.56 0.33
C GLU A 61 5.66 0.78 -0.63
N SER A 62 4.43 0.48 -0.19
CA SER A 62 3.22 0.69 -1.00
C SER A 62 3.06 2.16 -1.41
N ILE A 63 3.31 3.08 -0.47
CA ILE A 63 3.26 4.53 -0.72
C ILE A 63 4.39 4.96 -1.65
N SER A 64 5.61 4.47 -1.44
CA SER A 64 6.76 4.73 -2.32
C SER A 64 6.49 4.31 -3.76
N VAL A 65 5.91 3.11 -3.98
CA VAL A 65 5.53 2.64 -5.31
C VAL A 65 4.49 3.56 -5.94
N THR A 66 3.50 4.00 -5.17
CA THR A 66 2.46 4.92 -5.63
C THR A 66 3.04 6.25 -6.09
N ILE A 67 3.94 6.85 -5.29
CA ILE A 67 4.63 8.10 -5.62
C ILE A 67 5.48 7.95 -6.88
N ARG A 68 6.18 6.82 -7.03
CA ARG A 68 6.96 6.52 -8.24
C ARG A 68 6.07 6.45 -9.48
N THR A 69 4.93 5.79 -9.41
CA THR A 69 3.96 5.73 -10.53
C THR A 69 3.48 7.13 -10.92
N ILE A 70 3.11 7.96 -9.94
CA ILE A 70 2.70 9.36 -10.19
C ILE A 70 3.82 10.16 -10.86
N THR A 71 5.07 9.93 -10.44
CA THR A 71 6.24 10.60 -10.99
C THR A 71 6.43 10.26 -12.47
N LEU A 72 6.31 8.97 -12.81
CA LEU A 72 6.42 8.48 -14.19
C LEU A 72 5.35 9.12 -15.10
N ASP A 73 4.09 9.12 -14.65
CA ASP A 73 2.96 9.71 -15.41
C ASP A 73 3.15 11.22 -15.69
N ILE A 74 3.83 11.94 -14.80
CA ILE A 74 4.10 13.36 -14.96
C ILE A 74 5.30 13.58 -15.88
N SER A 75 6.34 12.76 -15.77
CA SER A 75 7.53 12.84 -16.63
C SER A 75 7.21 12.54 -18.09
N ASP A 76 6.31 11.60 -18.39
CA ASP A 76 5.89 11.28 -19.76
C ASP A 76 5.08 12.42 -20.41
N GLY A 77 4.34 13.20 -19.60
CA GLY A 77 3.50 14.30 -20.08
C GLY A 77 4.21 15.65 -20.22
N THR A 78 5.40 15.82 -19.66
CA THR A 78 6.09 17.11 -19.65
C THR A 78 7.54 16.93 -20.09
N ARG A 79 7.87 17.52 -21.24
CA ARG A 79 9.17 17.48 -21.93
C ARG A 79 10.33 18.19 -21.20
N GLY A 80 10.30 18.23 -19.88
CA GLY A 80 11.33 18.80 -19.02
C GLY A 80 11.95 17.71 -18.17
N SER A 81 13.28 17.71 -18.08
CA SER A 81 14.03 16.97 -17.07
C SER A 81 13.64 17.53 -15.70
N PHE A 82 12.51 17.10 -15.14
CA PHE A 82 12.30 17.29 -13.71
C PHE A 82 13.36 16.49 -12.98
N ASP A 83 13.92 17.09 -11.92
CA ASP A 83 14.89 16.41 -11.10
C ASP A 83 14.23 15.18 -10.49
N ARG A 84 14.62 14.01 -10.99
CA ARG A 84 14.28 12.72 -10.38
C ARG A 84 14.61 12.75 -8.89
N ASP A 85 15.65 13.49 -8.53
CA ASP A 85 16.12 13.73 -7.17
C ASP A 85 15.04 14.35 -6.27
N VAL A 86 14.25 15.30 -6.77
CA VAL A 86 13.15 15.92 -6.00
C VAL A 86 12.06 14.90 -5.66
N PHE A 87 11.74 14.00 -6.60
CA PHE A 87 10.76 12.95 -6.35
C PHE A 87 11.29 11.82 -5.48
N VAL A 88 12.58 11.50 -5.58
CA VAL A 88 13.25 10.57 -4.66
C VAL A 88 13.21 11.12 -3.25
N GLU A 89 13.68 12.35 -3.02
CA GLU A 89 13.63 13.02 -1.71
C GLU A 89 12.19 13.13 -1.19
N GLY A 90 11.23 13.47 -2.05
CA GLY A 90 9.81 13.50 -1.72
C GLY A 90 9.28 12.13 -1.28
N SER A 91 9.65 11.06 -1.99
CA SER A 91 9.23 9.69 -1.64
C SER A 91 9.84 9.19 -0.33
N GLU A 92 11.09 9.57 -0.03
CA GLU A 92 11.75 9.27 1.23
C GLU A 92 11.05 10.00 2.39
N SER A 93 10.76 11.29 2.22
CA SER A 93 10.05 12.08 3.24
C SER A 93 8.64 11.54 3.53
N ALA A 94 7.88 11.19 2.48
CA ALA A 94 6.56 10.59 2.61
C ALA A 94 6.62 9.22 3.30
N SER A 95 7.65 8.42 3.01
CA SER A 95 7.87 7.13 3.67
C SER A 95 8.22 7.28 5.14
N GLU A 96 9.03 8.28 5.50
CA GLU A 96 9.37 8.58 6.90
C GLU A 96 8.11 8.94 7.71
N VAL A 97 7.19 9.72 7.13
CA VAL A 97 5.89 10.03 7.74
C VAL A 97 5.09 8.76 8.02
N VAL A 98 5.18 7.76 7.15
CA VAL A 98 4.52 6.47 7.37
C VAL A 98 5.15 5.73 8.53
N LEU A 99 6.47 5.66 8.58
CA LEU A 99 7.20 5.00 9.65
C LEU A 99 6.91 5.63 11.03
N GLN A 100 6.78 6.96 11.09
CA GLN A 100 6.54 7.69 12.33
C GLN A 100 5.05 7.83 12.69
N GLY A 101 4.19 7.95 11.68
CA GLY A 101 2.78 8.31 11.82
C GLY A 101 1.79 7.15 11.73
N ALA A 102 2.24 5.95 11.35
CA ALA A 102 1.38 4.78 11.28
C ALA A 102 1.05 4.23 12.68
N GLU A 103 -0.24 4.15 12.95
CA GLU A 103 -0.81 3.70 14.23
C GLU A 103 -1.06 2.19 14.19
N VAL A 104 -0.57 1.48 15.21
CA VAL A 104 -0.88 0.07 15.42
C VAL A 104 -2.33 -0.06 15.91
N GLN A 105 -3.17 -0.72 15.13
CA GLN A 105 -4.58 -0.93 15.45
C GLN A 105 -4.82 -2.23 16.23
N ALA A 106 -4.12 -3.30 15.86
CA ALA A 106 -4.25 -4.60 16.51
C ALA A 106 -2.97 -5.43 16.41
N GLN A 107 -2.80 -6.34 17.37
CA GLN A 107 -1.71 -7.30 17.40
C GLN A 107 -2.23 -8.68 17.79
N TRP A 108 -1.66 -9.72 17.17
CA TRP A 108 -2.01 -11.12 17.44
C TRP A 108 -0.76 -11.99 17.52
N LEU A 109 -0.66 -12.79 18.59
CA LEU A 109 0.35 -13.83 18.72
C LEU A 109 -0.26 -15.17 18.31
N ASP A 110 0.33 -15.79 17.29
CA ASP A 110 0.03 -17.14 16.84
C ASP A 110 0.79 -18.16 17.70
N VAL A 111 0.26 -18.47 18.88
CA VAL A 111 0.85 -19.43 19.84
C VAL A 111 0.95 -20.84 19.26
N GLU A 112 0.05 -21.17 18.35
CA GLU A 112 -0.18 -22.52 17.83
C GLU A 112 0.49 -22.72 16.46
N GLY A 113 0.85 -21.65 15.75
CA GLY A 113 1.38 -21.72 14.39
C GLY A 113 0.29 -22.04 13.36
N VAL A 114 -0.92 -21.52 13.56
CA VAL A 114 -2.07 -21.76 12.67
C VAL A 114 -1.88 -21.09 11.31
N ARG A 115 -1.22 -19.92 11.27
CA ARG A 115 -1.00 -19.13 10.05
C ARG A 115 0.47 -19.06 9.66
N GLY A 116 1.36 -19.00 10.64
CA GLY A 116 2.81 -18.91 10.44
C GLY A 116 3.56 -19.90 11.31
N GLU A 117 4.81 -19.57 11.62
CA GLU A 117 5.56 -20.34 12.61
C GLU A 117 4.94 -20.20 14.01
N ARG A 118 5.09 -21.26 14.80
CA ARG A 118 4.64 -21.28 16.19
C ARG A 118 5.31 -20.16 16.99
N ASN A 119 4.51 -19.41 17.74
CA ASN A 119 4.88 -18.18 18.45
C ASN A 119 5.27 -17.00 17.54
N GLY A 120 4.81 -17.00 16.28
CA GLY A 120 4.91 -15.85 15.40
C GLY A 120 3.92 -14.73 15.77
N CYS A 121 4.26 -13.50 15.44
CA CYS A 121 3.43 -12.32 15.74
C CYS A 121 2.97 -11.64 14.45
N TYR A 122 1.75 -11.14 14.51
CA TYR A 122 1.15 -10.33 13.47
C TYR A 122 0.79 -8.97 14.07
N ALA A 123 0.98 -7.92 13.28
CA ALA A 123 0.55 -6.58 13.63
C ALA A 123 -0.18 -5.95 12.45
N TRP A 124 -1.22 -5.20 12.77
CA TRP A 124 -1.98 -4.41 11.82
C TRP A 124 -1.78 -2.93 12.13
N VAL A 125 -1.33 -2.18 11.12
CA VAL A 125 -1.09 -0.74 11.20
C VAL A 125 -1.93 0.01 10.18
N CYS A 126 -2.28 1.25 10.47
CA CYS A 126 -2.94 2.14 9.52
C CYS A 126 -2.41 3.57 9.60
N ILE A 127 -2.51 4.30 8.49
CA ILE A 127 -2.22 5.73 8.40
C ILE A 127 -3.31 6.45 7.60
N ASP A 128 -3.45 7.75 7.85
CA ASP A 128 -4.20 8.63 6.98
C ASP A 128 -3.37 8.93 5.71
N PRO A 129 -3.86 8.58 4.50
CA PRO A 129 -3.14 8.82 3.25
C PRO A 129 -2.85 10.30 2.97
N SER A 130 -3.58 11.21 3.60
CA SER A 130 -3.41 12.66 3.41
C SER A 130 -2.06 13.13 3.96
N LYS A 131 -1.57 12.54 5.06
CA LYS A 131 -0.34 13.02 5.72
C LYS A 131 0.93 12.79 4.89
N PRO A 132 1.19 11.59 4.33
CA PRO A 132 2.33 11.38 3.44
C PRO A 132 2.24 12.24 2.17
N LEU A 133 1.01 12.50 1.69
CA LEU A 133 0.79 13.33 0.52
C LEU A 133 1.06 14.82 0.78
N GLU A 134 0.58 15.36 1.89
CA GLU A 134 0.88 16.74 2.30
C GLU A 134 2.39 16.95 2.38
N GLN A 135 3.13 16.03 3.00
CA GLN A 135 4.60 16.11 3.06
C GLN A 135 5.28 16.04 1.70
N LEU A 136 4.79 15.19 0.78
CA LEU A 136 5.28 15.17 -0.59
C LEU A 136 5.06 16.54 -1.26
N VAL A 137 3.86 17.10 -1.14
CA VAL A 137 3.51 18.38 -1.76
C VAL A 137 4.32 19.54 -1.17
N ASP A 138 4.47 19.59 0.15
CA ASP A 138 5.30 20.59 0.83
C ASP A 138 6.74 20.56 0.32
N LYS A 139 7.31 19.37 0.09
CA LYS A 139 8.65 19.20 -0.47
C LYS A 139 8.74 19.68 -1.92
N LEU A 140 7.70 19.45 -2.72
CA LEU A 140 7.63 19.91 -4.10
C LEU A 140 7.53 21.45 -4.19
N GLU A 141 6.77 22.07 -3.28
CA GLU A 141 6.67 23.53 -3.15
C GLU A 141 7.98 24.15 -2.66
N GLU A 142 8.66 23.53 -1.69
CA GLU A 142 9.97 23.95 -1.18
C GLU A 142 11.02 24.02 -2.31
N LYS A 143 10.98 23.06 -3.23
CA LYS A 143 11.88 23.00 -4.40
C LYS A 143 11.47 23.94 -5.54
N LYS A 144 10.47 24.81 -5.32
CA LYS A 144 10.00 25.85 -6.26
C LYS A 144 9.58 25.29 -7.62
N LEU A 145 8.95 24.11 -7.62
CA LEU A 145 8.36 23.57 -8.84
C LEU A 145 7.23 24.49 -9.34
N PRO A 146 6.94 24.50 -10.65
CA PRO A 146 5.84 25.30 -11.19
C PRO A 146 4.52 24.92 -10.49
N PRO A 147 3.66 25.90 -10.12
CA PRO A 147 2.43 25.62 -9.39
C PRO A 147 1.49 24.68 -10.14
N LYS A 148 1.50 24.73 -11.48
CA LYS A 148 0.76 23.78 -12.32
C LYS A 148 1.24 22.34 -12.18
N THR A 149 2.54 22.14 -11.95
CA THR A 149 3.12 20.81 -11.72
C THR A 149 2.72 20.31 -10.34
N VAL A 150 2.85 21.14 -9.30
CA VAL A 150 2.46 20.78 -7.93
C VAL A 150 0.99 20.39 -7.88
N GLU A 151 0.11 21.18 -8.49
CA GLU A 151 -1.32 20.88 -8.53
C GLU A 151 -1.62 19.58 -9.30
N LYS A 152 -0.91 19.33 -10.41
CA LYS A 152 -1.03 18.05 -11.14
C LYS A 152 -0.56 16.86 -10.28
N VAL A 153 0.54 17.00 -9.53
CA VAL A 153 1.01 15.95 -8.61
C VAL A 153 -0.04 15.69 -7.53
N ARG A 154 -0.59 16.75 -6.92
CA ARG A 154 -1.65 16.64 -5.91
C ARG A 154 -2.85 15.86 -6.46
N GLN A 155 -3.37 16.25 -7.63
CA GLN A 155 -4.52 15.60 -8.26
C GLN A 155 -4.23 14.13 -8.62
N ASN A 156 -3.06 13.85 -9.21
CA ASN A 156 -2.66 12.49 -9.56
C ASN A 156 -2.51 11.62 -8.31
N ALA A 157 -1.94 12.17 -7.24
CA ALA A 157 -1.75 11.44 -6.00
C ALA A 157 -3.07 11.17 -5.28
N GLU A 158 -3.95 12.16 -5.17
CA GLU A 158 -5.31 11.97 -4.63
C GLU A 158 -6.07 10.90 -5.42
N ALA A 159 -5.97 10.92 -6.76
CA ALA A 159 -6.58 9.92 -7.62
C ALA A 159 -5.97 8.52 -7.38
N ALA A 160 -4.65 8.41 -7.31
CA ALA A 160 -3.95 7.15 -7.08
C ALA A 160 -4.27 6.55 -5.70
N PHE A 161 -4.29 7.36 -4.64
CA PHE A 161 -4.67 6.90 -3.30
C PHE A 161 -6.14 6.51 -3.21
N LYS A 162 -7.03 7.24 -3.89
CA LYS A 162 -8.44 6.86 -4.00
C LYS A 162 -8.62 5.58 -4.81
N GLU A 163 -7.80 5.36 -5.83
CA GLU A 163 -7.79 4.11 -6.59
C GLU A 163 -7.28 2.96 -5.73
N LEU A 164 -6.21 3.13 -4.97
CA LEU A 164 -5.72 2.12 -4.03
C LEU A 164 -6.79 1.75 -3.02
N GLU A 165 -7.50 2.73 -2.45
CA GLU A 165 -8.63 2.47 -1.57
C GLU A 165 -9.74 1.67 -2.32
N GLN A 166 -9.98 1.94 -3.60
CA GLN A 166 -10.96 1.21 -4.41
C GLN A 166 -10.51 -0.21 -4.80
N GLN A 167 -9.25 -0.40 -5.15
CA GLN A 167 -8.68 -1.72 -5.45
C GLN A 167 -8.68 -2.57 -4.19
N GLU A 168 -8.28 -1.96 -3.06
CA GLU A 168 -8.44 -2.54 -1.75
C GLU A 168 -9.90 -2.91 -1.51
N ARG A 169 -10.90 -2.10 -1.95
CA ARG A 169 -12.36 -2.37 -1.89
C ARG A 169 -12.86 -3.49 -2.81
N LYS A 170 -12.28 -3.68 -3.99
CA LYS A 170 -12.68 -4.74 -4.93
C LYS A 170 -12.11 -6.11 -4.54
N HIS A 171 -10.88 -6.18 -4.04
CA HIS A 171 -10.20 -7.45 -3.77
C HIS A 171 -10.68 -8.25 -2.54
N SER A 172 -11.57 -7.72 -1.68
CA SER A 172 -12.17 -8.51 -0.58
C SER A 172 -13.58 -9.05 -0.86
N GLY A 173 -14.14 -8.82 -2.06
CA GLY A 173 -15.49 -9.31 -2.39
C GLY A 173 -16.62 -8.65 -1.60
N GLN A 174 -16.39 -7.48 -0.98
CA GLN A 174 -17.44 -6.67 -0.39
C GLN A 174 -18.21 -5.97 -1.53
N PRO A 175 -19.55 -6.08 -1.61
CA PRO A 175 -20.34 -5.31 -2.55
C PRO A 175 -20.06 -3.83 -2.32
N ALA A 176 -19.89 -3.08 -3.41
CA ALA A 176 -19.83 -1.62 -3.35
C ALA A 176 -21.00 -1.14 -2.50
N ALA A 177 -20.75 -0.31 -1.49
CA ALA A 177 -21.81 0.40 -0.80
C ALA A 177 -22.66 1.07 -1.88
N THR A 178 -23.94 0.69 -1.95
CA THR A 178 -24.89 1.20 -2.91
C THR A 178 -24.82 2.72 -2.86
N PRO A 179 -24.62 3.43 -3.99
CA PRO A 179 -24.81 4.86 -4.01
C PRO A 179 -26.20 5.17 -3.44
N PRO A 180 -26.35 6.24 -2.63
CA PRO A 180 -27.65 6.60 -2.09
C PRO A 180 -28.67 6.67 -3.24
N PRO A 181 -29.88 6.12 -3.06
CA PRO A 181 -30.91 6.16 -4.08
C PRO A 181 -31.08 7.60 -4.59
N PRO A 182 -31.14 7.83 -5.91
CA PRO A 182 -31.48 9.15 -6.42
C PRO A 182 -32.84 9.56 -5.82
N GLU A 183 -32.87 10.76 -5.24
CA GLU A 183 -34.09 11.34 -4.68
C GLU A 183 -35.20 11.34 -5.74
N PRO A 184 -36.43 10.94 -5.37
CA PRO A 184 -37.54 10.89 -6.31
C PRO A 184 -38.02 12.32 -6.62
N GLY A 185 -37.86 12.72 -7.88
CA GLY A 185 -38.74 13.69 -8.53
C GLY A 185 -38.07 15.00 -8.96
N LYS A 186 -37.73 15.08 -10.25
CA LYS A 186 -38.36 16.01 -11.20
C LYS A 186 -37.84 15.78 -12.62
N ASP A 187 -38.77 15.31 -13.45
CA ASP A 187 -38.92 15.56 -14.89
C ASP A 187 -37.69 15.41 -15.80
N GLN A 188 -37.61 14.26 -16.47
CA GLN A 188 -37.06 14.21 -17.83
C GLN A 188 -37.95 13.31 -18.72
N PRO A 189 -38.36 13.80 -19.91
CA PRO A 189 -39.25 13.09 -20.82
C PRO A 189 -38.52 11.97 -21.58
N ALA A 190 -39.31 10.97 -21.98
CA ALA A 190 -38.91 9.69 -22.55
C ALA A 190 -38.04 9.79 -23.82
N PRO A 191 -37.06 8.88 -24.02
CA PRO A 191 -36.43 8.67 -25.30
C PRO A 191 -37.16 7.59 -26.11
N GLU A 192 -37.49 7.93 -27.35
CA GLU A 192 -37.90 7.01 -28.42
C GLU A 192 -36.79 6.00 -28.77
N ALA A 193 -37.18 4.76 -29.01
CA ALA A 193 -36.36 3.73 -29.67
C ALA A 193 -36.31 3.96 -31.19
N PRO A 194 -35.25 3.50 -31.89
CA PRO A 194 -35.34 2.21 -32.60
C PRO A 194 -34.03 1.38 -32.45
N ALA A 195 -34.08 0.05 -32.31
CA ALA A 195 -34.30 -1.03 -33.30
C ALA A 195 -33.07 -1.37 -34.17
N GLY A 196 -32.71 -2.66 -34.17
CA GLY A 196 -31.71 -3.33 -35.04
C GLY A 196 -30.33 -3.40 -34.38
N GLY A 197 -29.68 -4.55 -34.16
CA GLY A 197 -29.70 -5.80 -34.90
C GLY A 197 -28.25 -6.07 -35.32
N ASP A 198 -27.61 -7.10 -34.74
CA ASP A 198 -26.65 -8.02 -35.38
C ASP A 198 -25.72 -8.69 -34.34
N THR A 199 -25.80 -10.01 -34.32
CA THR A 199 -24.83 -11.00 -33.81
C THR A 199 -23.86 -11.25 -34.98
N PRO A 200 -22.55 -11.59 -34.85
CA PRO A 200 -22.11 -12.78 -34.10
C PRO A 200 -20.65 -12.85 -33.59
N ALA A 201 -20.35 -14.02 -33.00
CA ALA A 201 -19.07 -14.76 -33.05
C ALA A 201 -18.17 -14.77 -31.79
N GLY A 202 -18.25 -15.89 -31.05
CA GLY A 202 -17.12 -16.80 -30.81
C GLY A 202 -16.07 -16.41 -29.75
N PRO A 203 -15.87 -17.22 -28.68
CA PRO A 203 -14.78 -17.01 -27.75
C PRO A 203 -13.44 -17.45 -28.35
N GLN A 204 -12.51 -16.51 -28.51
CA GLN A 204 -11.12 -16.85 -28.85
C GLN A 204 -10.37 -17.32 -27.60
N ALA A 205 -9.70 -18.46 -27.77
CA ALA A 205 -8.84 -19.08 -26.78
C ALA A 205 -7.60 -18.21 -26.47
N LEU A 206 -7.25 -18.13 -25.19
CA LEU A 206 -6.03 -17.49 -24.70
C LEU A 206 -4.79 -18.33 -25.09
N PRO A 207 -3.70 -17.71 -25.58
CA PRO A 207 -2.45 -18.42 -25.80
C PRO A 207 -1.71 -18.72 -24.48
N ALA A 208 -1.14 -19.92 -24.42
CA ALA A 208 -0.37 -20.45 -23.30
C ALA A 208 0.86 -19.59 -22.96
N VAL A 209 1.00 -19.27 -21.68
CA VAL A 209 2.18 -18.62 -21.10
C VAL A 209 3.36 -19.59 -21.16
N ARG A 210 4.40 -19.22 -21.93
CA ARG A 210 5.68 -19.91 -21.95
C ARG A 210 6.44 -19.60 -20.66
N THR A 211 6.82 -20.65 -19.97
CA THR A 211 7.67 -20.67 -18.77
C THR A 211 9.08 -20.17 -19.13
N ILE A 212 9.55 -19.11 -18.48
CA ILE A 212 10.95 -18.67 -18.54
C ILE A 212 11.73 -19.45 -17.48
N PRO A 213 12.83 -20.15 -17.81
CA PRO A 213 13.64 -20.85 -16.82
C PRO A 213 14.41 -19.86 -15.93
N LEU A 214 14.34 -20.08 -14.61
CA LEU A 214 15.18 -19.42 -13.61
C LEU A 214 16.66 -19.71 -13.89
N GLN A 215 17.44 -18.66 -14.14
CA GLN A 215 18.89 -18.74 -14.22
C GLN A 215 19.47 -18.68 -12.80
N GLN A 216 20.19 -19.73 -12.41
CA GLN A 216 20.83 -19.85 -11.10
C GLN A 216 22.00 -18.84 -10.98
N PRO A 217 22.20 -18.20 -9.81
CA PRO A 217 23.36 -17.35 -9.57
C PRO A 217 24.64 -18.20 -9.56
N GLY A 218 25.59 -17.76 -10.38
CA GLY A 218 26.88 -18.39 -10.62
C GLY A 218 27.79 -18.42 -9.39
N GLN A 219 28.68 -19.39 -9.43
CA GLN A 219 29.56 -19.84 -8.37
C GLN A 219 30.69 -18.86 -8.09
N GLU A 220 30.97 -18.74 -6.80
CA GLU A 220 32.12 -18.12 -6.16
C GLU A 220 33.42 -18.86 -6.57
N THR A 221 34.28 -18.20 -7.35
CA THR A 221 35.66 -18.66 -7.57
C THR A 221 36.59 -17.93 -6.62
N ASN A 222 36.99 -18.68 -5.60
CA ASN A 222 38.02 -18.40 -4.61
C ASN A 222 39.40 -18.44 -5.30
N ASP A 223 40.04 -17.30 -5.51
CA ASP A 223 41.44 -17.21 -5.96
C ASP A 223 42.28 -16.52 -4.88
N ARG A 224 42.93 -17.35 -4.06
CA ARG A 224 43.85 -16.98 -2.99
C ARG A 224 45.26 -17.11 -3.55
N GLN A 225 45.85 -16.01 -3.99
CA GLN A 225 47.28 -15.96 -4.31
C GLN A 225 48.11 -15.91 -3.01
N PRO A 226 49.21 -16.70 -2.91
CA PRO A 226 50.20 -16.53 -1.86
C PRO A 226 51.24 -15.47 -2.29
N GLU A 227 51.41 -14.42 -1.49
CA GLU A 227 52.57 -13.54 -1.59
C GLU A 227 53.83 -14.30 -1.15
N LYS A 228 54.86 -14.20 -1.99
CA LYS A 228 56.24 -14.56 -1.74
C LYS A 228 57.03 -13.30 -1.39
N GLU A 229 58.04 -13.52 -0.55
CA GLU A 229 59.17 -12.66 -0.14
C GLU A 229 58.94 -11.67 1.01
#